data_AF-A0A6N4H4A5-F1
#
_entry.id   AF-A0A6N4H4A5-F1
#
_cell.length_a   1.000
_cell.length_b   1.000
_cell.length_c   1.000
_cell.angle_alpha   90.00
_cell.angle_beta   90.00
_cell.angle_gamma   90.00
#
_symmetry.space_group_name_H-M   'P 1'
#
loop_
_entity.id
_entity.type
_entity.pdbx_description
1 polymer ?
#
loop_
_entity_poly.entity_id
_entity_poly.type
_entity_poly.pdbx_seq_one_letter_code
_entity_poly.pdbx_strand_id
1 'polypeptide(L)'
;MKKMNITIENEARQFAFVKGNRAINAKTVKAKENSIKEYGQLSPIIVVKGEDVYLMDGHLVDLDGNDIPDDQTENYYAVLDGQHRLVAYLNLKLNLDDFVICEPLNVEMSIAALIAEMNICTKTWTGTDYMAAPAMMLGVENKVFEFAMYLRSKGCPLATISLWCTGANSLKPKDLVACVKSKELPKAFGEAGWYERSVKWYEAAQGKFPDTFLAKKYLITHLSKKFSNAADPTAFTVQMVEQINRLTAEQAQEIMKPQTGEGLSREQATYDMLEKHLG
;
A
#
# COMPACT_ATOMS: atom_id res chain seq x y z
N MET A 1 13.82 5.81 28.93
CA MET A 1 12.49 5.31 28.52
C MET A 1 11.43 6.14 29.22
N LYS A 2 10.44 6.70 28.48
CA LYS A 2 9.28 7.35 29.09
C LYS A 2 8.22 6.28 29.38
N LYS A 3 7.53 6.37 30.53
CA LYS A 3 6.43 5.46 30.89
C LYS A 3 5.12 6.08 30.39
N MET A 4 4.32 5.32 29.62
CA MET A 4 2.97 5.74 29.26
C MET A 4 2.03 5.39 30.41
N ASN A 5 1.30 6.37 30.91
CA ASN A 5 0.24 6.17 31.90
C ASN A 5 -1.10 6.24 31.16
N ILE A 6 -1.95 5.25 31.37
CA ILE A 6 -3.34 5.27 30.89
C ILE A 6 -4.18 5.69 32.09
N THR A 7 -4.93 6.77 31.94
CA THR A 7 -5.83 7.31 32.96
C THR A 7 -7.25 7.34 32.42
N ILE A 8 -8.22 7.19 33.31
CA ILE A 8 -9.61 7.51 32.99
C ILE A 8 -9.73 9.02 33.11
N GLU A 9 -10.06 9.67 32.00
CA GLU A 9 -10.29 11.11 31.97
C GLU A 9 -11.74 11.38 32.36
N ASN A 10 -11.94 12.22 33.37
CA ASN A 10 -13.27 12.59 33.87
C ASN A 10 -13.58 14.06 33.56
N GLU A 11 -12.67 14.79 32.91
CA GLU A 11 -12.94 16.14 32.41
C GLU A 11 -14.04 16.10 31.32
N ALA A 12 -15.13 16.82 31.56
CA ALA A 12 -16.26 16.92 30.64
C ALA A 12 -15.98 17.92 29.48
N ARG A 13 -14.94 17.67 28.70
CA ARG A 13 -14.62 18.46 27.49
C ARG A 13 -15.31 17.88 26.26
N GLN A 14 -15.78 18.76 25.39
CA GLN A 14 -16.29 18.41 24.07
C GLN A 14 -15.14 18.23 23.07
N PHE A 15 -15.41 17.77 21.85
CA PHE A 15 -14.41 17.70 20.79
C PHE A 15 -14.60 18.83 19.77
N ALA A 16 -13.48 19.41 19.33
CA ALA A 16 -13.41 20.41 18.28
C ALA A 16 -12.29 20.07 17.27
N PHE A 17 -12.33 20.71 16.11
CA PHE A 17 -11.25 20.63 15.12
C PHE A 17 -10.41 21.91 15.12
N VAL A 18 -9.12 21.76 14.86
CA VAL A 18 -8.24 22.90 14.58
C VAL A 18 -8.60 23.48 13.21
N LYS A 19 -8.89 24.79 13.16
CA LYS A 19 -9.22 25.52 11.93
C LYS A 19 -8.08 25.38 10.91
N GLY A 20 -8.42 24.95 9.69
CA GLY A 20 -7.45 24.70 8.63
C GLY A 20 -6.80 23.31 8.63
N ASN A 21 -7.15 22.42 9.58
CA ASN A 21 -6.77 21.00 9.51
C ASN A 21 -7.57 20.25 8.41
N ARG A 22 -7.28 18.96 8.21
CA ARG A 22 -7.84 18.13 7.13
C ARG A 22 -9.36 18.13 7.15
N ALA A 23 -9.95 18.37 5.99
CA ALA A 23 -11.40 18.31 5.81
C ALA A 23 -11.98 16.89 6.03
N ILE A 24 -13.21 16.83 6.55
CA ILE A 24 -13.94 15.58 6.69
C ILE A 24 -14.35 15.05 5.32
N ASN A 25 -14.04 13.79 5.05
CA ASN A 25 -14.40 13.11 3.81
C ASN A 25 -15.39 11.98 4.12
N ALA A 26 -16.62 12.08 3.62
CA ALA A 26 -17.70 11.13 3.91
C ALA A 26 -17.36 9.68 3.54
N LYS A 27 -16.63 9.45 2.44
CA LYS A 27 -16.19 8.10 2.04
C LYS A 27 -15.19 7.53 3.04
N THR A 28 -14.25 8.34 3.51
CA THR A 28 -13.28 7.93 4.53
C THR A 28 -13.98 7.67 5.86
N VAL A 29 -14.90 8.54 6.29
CA VAL A 29 -15.74 8.32 7.49
C VAL A 29 -16.47 6.99 7.39
N LYS A 30 -17.12 6.71 6.25
CA LYS A 30 -17.85 5.46 6.07
C LYS A 30 -16.97 4.22 6.18
N ALA A 31 -15.74 4.29 5.66
CA ALA A 31 -14.77 3.21 5.82
C ALA A 31 -14.35 3.03 7.29
N LYS A 32 -14.21 4.12 8.06
CA LYS A 32 -13.92 4.06 9.50
C LYS A 32 -15.10 3.53 10.30
N GLU A 33 -16.34 3.90 9.97
CA GLU A 33 -17.55 3.34 10.60
C GLU A 33 -17.58 1.82 10.47
N ASN A 34 -17.35 1.30 9.27
CA ASN A 34 -17.32 -0.15 9.03
C ASN A 34 -16.22 -0.83 9.86
N SER A 35 -15.03 -0.24 9.92
CA SER A 35 -13.91 -0.76 10.73
C SER A 35 -14.22 -0.75 12.23
N ILE A 36 -14.81 0.33 12.75
CA ILE A 36 -15.13 0.47 14.17
C ILE A 36 -16.24 -0.50 14.58
N LYS A 37 -17.25 -0.70 13.72
CA LYS A 37 -18.30 -1.72 13.96
C LYS A 37 -17.74 -3.14 14.09
N GLU A 38 -16.76 -3.47 13.25
CA GLU A 38 -16.21 -4.83 13.20
C GLU A 38 -15.12 -5.07 14.26
N TYR A 39 -14.32 -4.05 14.59
CA TYR A 39 -13.10 -4.22 15.36
C TYR A 39 -12.91 -3.25 16.54
N GLY A 40 -13.89 -2.37 16.78
CA GLY A 40 -13.72 -1.27 17.72
C GLY A 40 -12.66 -0.25 17.28
N GLN A 41 -12.21 0.58 18.21
CA GLN A 41 -11.15 1.54 17.95
C GLN A 41 -9.77 0.87 17.93
N LEU A 42 -9.20 0.70 16.73
CA LEU A 42 -7.89 0.06 16.55
C LEU A 42 -6.69 0.96 16.91
N SER A 43 -6.88 2.27 17.02
CA SER A 43 -5.84 3.23 17.39
C SER A 43 -6.48 4.49 17.97
N PRO A 44 -5.88 5.09 19.02
CA PRO A 44 -6.38 6.32 19.64
C PRO A 44 -6.39 7.47 18.63
N ILE A 45 -7.25 8.47 18.87
CA ILE A 45 -7.09 9.78 18.22
C ILE A 45 -6.10 10.62 19.03
N ILE A 46 -5.46 11.59 18.37
CA ILE A 46 -4.52 12.48 19.05
C ILE A 46 -5.19 13.82 19.26
N VAL A 47 -5.19 14.28 20.52
CA VAL A 47 -5.83 15.54 20.94
C VAL A 47 -4.92 16.36 21.83
N VAL A 48 -5.17 17.66 21.89
CA VAL A 48 -4.61 18.58 22.89
C VAL A 48 -5.75 19.33 23.56
N LYS A 49 -5.47 20.04 24.65
CA LYS A 49 -6.46 20.94 25.25
C LYS A 49 -6.72 22.11 24.29
N GLY A 50 -7.97 22.56 24.19
CA GLY A 50 -8.35 23.59 23.23
C GLY A 50 -7.63 24.92 23.49
N GLU A 51 -7.41 25.26 24.75
CA GLU A 51 -6.65 26.44 25.17
C GLU A 51 -5.19 26.41 24.66
N ASP A 52 -4.57 25.23 24.51
CA ASP A 52 -3.22 25.12 23.96
C ASP A 52 -3.17 25.53 22.48
N VAL A 53 -4.25 25.29 21.73
CA VAL A 53 -4.36 25.73 20.33
C VAL A 53 -4.44 27.26 20.27
N TYR A 54 -5.25 27.86 21.12
CA TYR A 54 -5.38 29.31 21.21
C TYR A 54 -4.06 29.99 21.60
N LEU A 55 -3.36 29.46 22.60
CA LEU A 55 -2.06 29.97 23.05
C LEU A 55 -0.96 29.91 21.97
N MET A 56 -1.19 29.15 20.89
CA MET A 56 -0.31 29.06 19.73
C MET A 56 -0.88 29.80 18.50
N ASP A 57 -1.72 30.82 18.71
CA ASP A 57 -2.37 31.63 17.66
C ASP A 57 -3.26 30.81 16.70
N GLY A 58 -3.73 29.64 17.15
CA GLY A 58 -4.67 28.80 16.42
C GLY A 58 -6.13 29.09 16.81
N HIS A 59 -7.07 28.62 15.98
CA HIS A 59 -8.50 28.73 16.24
C HIS A 59 -9.18 27.38 16.13
N LEU A 60 -10.32 27.23 16.80
CA LEU A 60 -11.13 26.01 16.77
C LEU A 60 -12.38 26.20 15.92
N VAL A 61 -12.84 25.11 15.34
CA VAL A 61 -14.18 24.98 14.75
C VAL A 61 -14.89 23.78 15.37
N ASP A 62 -16.21 23.85 15.46
CA ASP A 62 -17.02 22.70 15.88
C ASP A 62 -16.99 21.57 14.84
N LEU A 63 -17.71 20.48 15.13
CA LEU A 63 -17.74 19.30 14.24
C LEU A 63 -18.44 19.57 12.90
N ASP A 64 -19.25 20.63 12.81
CA ASP A 64 -19.94 21.09 11.61
C ASP A 64 -19.11 22.14 10.84
N GLY A 65 -18.00 22.62 11.42
CA GLY A 65 -17.07 23.56 10.82
C GLY A 65 -17.36 25.03 11.14
N ASN A 66 -18.22 25.33 12.11
CA ASN A 66 -18.47 26.70 12.56
C ASN A 66 -17.38 27.15 13.54
N ASP A 67 -17.00 28.43 13.49
CA ASP A 67 -15.98 28.99 14.38
C ASP A 67 -16.41 28.91 15.85
N ILE A 68 -15.51 28.43 16.70
CA ILE A 68 -15.65 28.45 18.16
C ILE A 68 -14.94 29.70 18.69
N PRO A 69 -15.60 30.53 19.52
CA PRO A 69 -14.98 31.69 20.15
C PRO A 69 -13.74 31.33 20.99
N ASP A 70 -12.70 32.16 20.93
CA ASP A 70 -11.41 31.90 21.60
C ASP A 70 -11.57 31.75 23.13
N ASP A 71 -12.52 32.48 23.72
CA ASP A 71 -12.85 32.43 25.16
C ASP A 71 -13.57 31.14 25.59
N GLN A 72 -13.94 30.27 24.64
CA GLN A 72 -14.60 28.99 24.90
C GLN A 72 -13.68 27.79 24.68
N THR A 73 -12.43 28.01 24.28
CA THR A 73 -11.48 26.96 23.89
C THR A 73 -11.19 25.96 25.01
N GLU A 74 -11.24 26.38 26.28
CA GLU A 74 -11.07 25.51 27.46
C GLU A 74 -12.12 24.40 27.59
N ASN A 75 -13.27 24.53 26.93
CA ASN A 75 -14.34 23.53 26.96
C ASN A 75 -14.09 22.36 26.00
N TYR A 76 -12.98 22.39 25.24
CA TYR A 76 -12.75 21.45 24.15
C TYR A 76 -11.43 20.71 24.25
N TYR A 77 -11.43 19.48 23.75
CA TYR A 77 -10.27 18.81 23.19
C TYR A 77 -10.19 19.12 21.70
N ALA A 78 -9.04 19.65 21.26
CA ALA A 78 -8.78 19.90 19.86
C ALA A 78 -8.15 18.66 19.21
N VAL A 79 -8.81 18.12 18.19
CA VAL A 79 -8.33 16.93 17.48
C VAL A 79 -7.23 17.29 16.49
N LEU A 80 -6.03 16.74 16.71
CA LEU A 80 -4.87 16.90 15.85
C LEU A 80 -4.82 15.83 14.75
N ASP A 81 -5.05 14.56 15.12
CA ASP A 81 -5.16 13.43 14.20
C ASP A 81 -6.35 12.54 14.57
N GLY A 82 -7.00 11.97 13.55
CA GLY A 82 -8.10 11.05 13.74
C GLY A 82 -9.50 11.67 13.62
N GLN A 83 -9.64 12.84 13.00
CA GLN A 83 -10.93 13.51 12.78
C GLN A 83 -12.00 12.57 12.17
N HIS A 84 -11.67 11.81 11.11
CA HIS A 84 -12.61 10.85 10.51
C HIS A 84 -12.99 9.69 11.45
N ARG A 85 -12.12 9.33 12.40
CA ARG A 85 -12.40 8.28 13.40
C ARG A 85 -13.38 8.79 14.45
N LEU A 86 -13.18 10.02 14.94
CA LEU A 86 -14.11 10.66 15.86
C LEU A 86 -15.50 10.78 15.23
N VAL A 87 -15.60 11.35 14.02
CA VAL A 87 -16.89 11.49 13.33
C VAL A 87 -17.55 10.14 13.10
N ALA A 88 -16.80 9.12 12.69
CA ALA A 88 -17.32 7.78 12.54
C ALA A 88 -17.86 7.22 13.86
N TYR A 89 -17.13 7.40 14.97
CA TYR A 89 -17.54 6.93 16.29
C TYR A 89 -18.86 7.59 16.76
N LEU A 90 -18.97 8.91 16.57
CA LEU A 90 -20.17 9.69 16.87
C LEU A 90 -21.37 9.30 15.99
N ASN A 91 -21.16 9.10 14.69
CA ASN A 91 -22.21 8.63 13.77
C ASN A 91 -22.78 7.27 14.18
N LEU A 92 -21.96 6.41 14.78
CA LEU A 92 -22.37 5.11 15.31
C LEU A 92 -23.09 5.20 16.66
N LYS A 93 -23.13 6.37 17.29
CA LYS A 93 -23.73 6.61 18.62
C LYS A 93 -23.16 5.67 19.70
N LEU A 94 -21.86 5.39 19.61
CA LEU A 94 -21.16 4.56 20.58
C LEU A 94 -20.88 5.35 21.87
N ASN A 95 -20.67 4.63 22.98
CA ASN A 95 -20.39 5.27 24.26
C ASN A 95 -19.01 5.95 24.22
N LEU A 96 -18.95 7.25 24.52
CA LEU A 96 -17.70 8.01 24.54
C LEU A 96 -16.79 7.63 25.71
N ASP A 97 -17.33 7.02 26.78
CA ASP A 97 -16.50 6.51 27.89
C ASP A 97 -15.53 5.40 27.44
N ASP A 98 -15.85 4.71 26.34
CA ASP A 98 -15.02 3.67 25.74
C ASP A 98 -14.05 4.25 24.67
N PHE A 99 -14.15 5.55 24.37
CA PHE A 99 -13.37 6.19 23.32
C PHE A 99 -12.00 6.62 23.83
N VAL A 100 -10.95 6.06 23.24
CA VAL A 100 -9.57 6.31 23.67
C VAL A 100 -8.96 7.48 22.89
N ILE A 101 -8.53 8.49 23.66
CA ILE A 101 -7.75 9.62 23.19
C ILE A 101 -6.31 9.53 23.70
N CYS A 102 -5.39 10.23 23.06
CA CYS A 102 -4.00 10.32 23.46
C CYS A 102 -3.48 11.75 23.25
N GLU A 103 -2.68 12.24 24.18
CA GLU A 103 -1.92 13.48 23.97
C GLU A 103 -0.74 13.24 23.02
N PRO A 104 -0.18 14.29 22.38
CA PRO A 104 1.01 14.14 21.54
C PRO A 104 2.20 13.65 22.36
N LEU A 105 2.96 12.70 21.80
CA LEU A 105 4.15 12.16 22.47
C LEU A 105 5.32 13.15 22.52
N ASN A 106 5.32 14.14 21.63
CA ASN A 106 6.27 15.24 21.62
C ASN A 106 5.55 16.54 21.95
N VAL A 107 5.81 17.07 23.15
CA VAL A 107 5.20 18.30 23.67
C VAL A 107 6.03 19.55 23.36
N GLU A 108 7.21 19.42 22.76
CA GLU A 108 8.11 20.55 22.44
C GLU A 108 7.81 21.15 21.06
N MET A 109 7.14 20.40 20.18
CA MET A 109 6.77 20.86 18.85
C MET A 109 5.51 21.71 18.88
N SER A 110 5.44 22.71 18.00
CA SER A 110 4.19 23.45 17.79
C SER A 110 3.08 22.54 17.27
N ILE A 111 1.83 22.87 17.59
CA ILE A 111 0.66 22.10 17.16
C ILE A 111 0.59 21.97 15.63
N ALA A 112 0.90 23.03 14.89
CA ALA A 112 0.93 23.00 13.43
C ALA A 112 1.99 22.03 12.89
N ALA A 113 3.20 22.02 13.47
CA ALA A 113 4.26 21.09 13.07
C ALA A 113 3.90 19.65 13.43
N LEU A 114 3.26 19.42 14.59
CA LEU A 114 2.76 18.11 14.98
C LEU A 114 1.73 17.58 13.98
N ILE A 115 0.72 18.38 13.62
CA ILE A 115 -0.28 18.00 12.60
C ILE A 115 0.39 17.67 11.27
N ALA A 116 1.35 18.48 10.83
CA ALA A 116 2.07 18.26 9.57
C ALA A 116 2.87 16.95 9.59
N GLU A 117 3.69 16.73 10.61
CA GLU A 117 4.55 15.54 10.72
C GLU A 117 3.74 14.26 10.90
N MET A 118 2.64 14.27 11.68
CA MET A 118 1.73 13.12 11.78
C MET A 118 1.18 12.70 10.40
N ASN A 119 0.91 13.67 9.54
CA ASN A 119 0.43 13.44 8.18
C ASN A 119 1.54 12.98 7.22
N ILE A 120 2.77 13.46 7.39
CA ILE A 120 3.92 13.09 6.55
C ILE A 120 4.45 11.70 6.90
N CYS A 121 4.58 11.38 8.19
CA CYS A 121 5.13 10.12 8.66
C CYS A 121 4.18 8.93 8.48
N THR A 122 2.89 9.17 8.28
CA THR A 122 1.92 8.09 8.07
C THR A 122 1.98 7.58 6.63
N LYS A 123 2.60 6.41 6.43
CA LYS A 123 2.62 5.73 5.12
C LYS A 123 1.57 4.61 5.07
N THR A 124 0.56 4.79 4.23
CA THR A 124 -0.39 3.71 3.91
C THR A 124 0.35 2.52 3.29
N TRP A 125 -0.04 1.31 3.68
CA TRP A 125 0.47 0.09 3.04
C TRP A 125 0.22 0.13 1.53
N THR A 126 1.25 -0.22 0.77
CA THR A 126 1.20 -0.38 -0.68
C THR A 126 0.86 -1.82 -1.06
N GLY A 127 0.60 -2.08 -2.34
CA GLY A 127 0.13 -3.40 -2.80
C GLY A 127 1.03 -4.58 -2.37
N THR A 128 2.35 -4.38 -2.35
CA THR A 128 3.32 -5.41 -1.92
C THR A 128 3.44 -5.51 -0.40
N ASP A 129 3.07 -4.47 0.36
CA ASP A 129 3.08 -4.53 1.83
C ASP A 129 2.00 -5.50 2.33
N TYR A 130 0.84 -5.53 1.66
CA TYR A 130 -0.23 -6.48 1.97
C TYR A 130 0.15 -7.95 1.78
N MET A 131 1.22 -8.27 1.04
CA MET A 131 1.70 -9.65 0.90
C MET A 131 2.39 -10.19 2.16
N ALA A 132 2.83 -9.31 3.07
CA ALA A 132 3.40 -9.75 4.35
C ALA A 132 2.35 -10.44 5.23
N ALA A 133 1.09 -10.04 5.13
CA ALA A 133 0.04 -10.57 5.99
C ALA A 133 -0.32 -12.05 5.70
N PRO A 134 -0.47 -12.48 4.43
CA PRO A 134 -0.54 -13.91 4.11
C PRO A 134 0.70 -14.70 4.57
N ALA A 135 1.91 -14.16 4.42
CA ALA A 135 3.14 -14.85 4.83
C ALA A 135 3.21 -15.10 6.34
N MET A 136 2.66 -14.20 7.15
CA MET A 136 2.58 -14.36 8.60
C MET A 136 1.49 -15.35 9.05
N MET A 137 0.49 -15.61 8.21
CA MET A 137 -0.75 -16.33 8.60
C MET A 137 -0.83 -17.75 8.06
N LEU A 138 -0.04 -18.11 7.05
CA LEU A 138 -0.19 -19.36 6.33
C LEU A 138 0.92 -20.35 6.67
N GLY A 139 0.53 -21.49 7.26
CA GLY A 139 1.39 -22.67 7.44
C GLY A 139 1.30 -23.66 6.28
N VAL A 140 0.80 -23.25 5.11
CA VAL A 140 0.60 -24.11 3.94
C VAL A 140 1.57 -23.69 2.85
N GLU A 141 2.40 -24.62 2.40
CA GLU A 141 3.31 -24.41 1.27
C GLU A 141 2.52 -24.14 -0.02
N ASN A 142 2.74 -22.98 -0.64
CA ASN A 142 2.20 -22.68 -1.97
C ASN A 142 3.32 -22.07 -2.82
N LYS A 143 3.75 -22.81 -3.86
CA LYS A 143 4.89 -22.43 -4.70
C LYS A 143 4.68 -21.11 -5.46
N VAL A 144 3.45 -20.81 -5.87
CA VAL A 144 3.11 -19.54 -6.55
C VAL A 144 3.27 -18.38 -5.57
N PHE A 145 2.82 -18.55 -4.33
CA PHE A 145 2.97 -17.56 -3.27
C PHE A 145 4.43 -17.36 -2.86
N GLU A 146 5.20 -18.45 -2.69
CA GLU A 146 6.64 -18.37 -2.41
C GLU A 146 7.39 -17.61 -3.51
N PHE A 147 7.07 -17.89 -4.77
CA PHE A 147 7.62 -17.12 -5.88
C PHE A 147 7.20 -15.65 -5.85
N ALA A 148 5.95 -15.36 -5.49
CA ALA A 148 5.48 -13.99 -5.32
C ALA A 148 6.26 -13.25 -4.21
N MET A 149 6.55 -13.92 -3.09
CA MET A 149 7.35 -13.38 -1.98
C MET A 149 8.81 -13.18 -2.38
N TYR A 150 9.37 -14.09 -3.17
CA TYR A 150 10.69 -13.94 -3.77
C TYR A 150 10.76 -12.70 -4.67
N LEU A 151 9.81 -12.53 -5.60
CA LEU A 151 9.74 -11.35 -6.47
C LEU A 151 9.57 -10.05 -5.67
N ARG A 152 8.78 -10.08 -4.58
CA ARG A 152 8.68 -8.95 -3.65
C ARG A 152 10.04 -8.60 -3.04
N SER A 153 10.82 -9.58 -2.59
CA SER A 153 12.17 -9.32 -2.07
C SER A 153 13.14 -8.73 -3.10
N LYS A 154 12.84 -8.91 -4.40
CA LYS A 154 13.57 -8.29 -5.52
C LYS A 154 13.07 -6.90 -5.89
N GLY A 155 12.11 -6.36 -5.14
CA GLY A 155 11.55 -5.01 -5.37
C GLY A 155 10.53 -4.95 -6.52
N CYS A 156 10.00 -6.08 -6.97
CA CYS A 156 8.95 -6.11 -8.00
C CYS A 156 7.65 -5.45 -7.48
N PRO A 157 7.05 -4.50 -8.22
CA PRO A 157 5.72 -3.98 -7.90
C PRO A 157 4.65 -5.07 -8.00
N LEU A 158 3.55 -4.92 -7.25
CA LEU A 158 2.46 -5.91 -7.21
C LEU A 158 1.92 -6.28 -8.60
N ALA A 159 1.81 -5.31 -9.51
CA ALA A 159 1.34 -5.55 -10.86
C ALA A 159 2.28 -6.47 -11.65
N THR A 160 3.60 -6.28 -11.51
CA THR A 160 4.60 -7.16 -12.15
C THR A 160 4.63 -8.53 -11.48
N ILE A 161 4.54 -8.59 -10.15
CA ILE A 161 4.39 -9.87 -9.41
C ILE A 161 3.19 -10.65 -9.94
N SER A 162 2.04 -9.98 -10.10
CA SER A 162 0.83 -10.59 -10.62
C SER A 162 1.07 -11.20 -12.01
N LEU A 163 1.70 -10.46 -12.93
CA LEU A 163 2.00 -10.98 -14.27
C LEU A 163 2.90 -12.21 -14.24
N TRP A 164 3.96 -12.18 -13.42
CA TRP A 164 4.85 -13.32 -13.28
C TRP A 164 4.14 -14.53 -12.65
N CYS A 165 3.32 -14.33 -11.62
CA CYS A 165 2.70 -15.43 -10.89
C CYS A 165 1.47 -16.02 -11.59
N THR A 166 0.68 -15.19 -12.28
CA THR A 166 -0.69 -15.56 -12.72
C THR A 166 -0.97 -15.25 -14.18
N GLY A 167 -0.02 -14.64 -14.91
CA GLY A 167 -0.15 -14.31 -16.34
C GLY A 167 -1.05 -13.11 -16.62
N ALA A 168 -1.72 -12.58 -15.60
CA ALA A 168 -2.61 -11.44 -15.71
C ALA A 168 -2.39 -10.51 -14.50
N ASN A 169 -2.85 -9.27 -14.62
CA ASN A 169 -2.90 -8.34 -13.48
C ASN A 169 -4.13 -8.65 -12.59
N SER A 170 -4.27 -9.89 -12.15
CA SER A 170 -5.40 -10.42 -11.37
C SER A 170 -5.24 -10.24 -9.85
N LEU A 171 -4.02 -10.12 -9.35
CA LEU A 171 -3.75 -9.93 -7.92
C LEU A 171 -3.94 -8.46 -7.53
N LYS A 172 -4.90 -8.17 -6.64
CA LYS A 172 -5.15 -6.82 -6.12
C LYS A 172 -4.89 -6.73 -4.61
N PRO A 173 -4.59 -5.52 -4.09
CA PRO A 173 -4.40 -5.30 -2.66
C PRO A 173 -5.58 -5.80 -1.81
N LYS A 174 -6.81 -5.61 -2.30
CA LYS A 174 -8.03 -6.08 -1.62
C LYS A 174 -8.07 -7.61 -1.42
N ASP A 175 -7.50 -8.37 -2.36
CA ASP A 175 -7.52 -9.83 -2.31
C ASP A 175 -6.52 -10.32 -1.25
N LEU A 176 -5.36 -9.66 -1.16
CA LEU A 176 -4.35 -9.90 -0.13
C LEU A 176 -4.84 -9.52 1.27
N VAL A 177 -5.59 -8.42 1.40
CA VAL A 177 -6.25 -8.03 2.67
C VAL A 177 -7.30 -9.06 3.07
N ALA A 178 -8.09 -9.57 2.10
CA ALA A 178 -9.10 -10.58 2.37
C ALA A 178 -8.49 -11.87 2.96
N CYS A 179 -7.26 -12.24 2.55
CA CYS A 179 -6.54 -13.38 3.11
C CYS A 179 -6.33 -13.29 4.63
N VAL A 180 -6.16 -12.08 5.17
CA VAL A 180 -5.99 -11.89 6.62
C VAL A 180 -7.24 -12.32 7.37
N LYS A 181 -8.42 -12.07 6.78
CA LYS A 181 -9.71 -12.43 7.36
C LYS A 181 -10.04 -13.91 7.13
N SER A 182 -9.91 -14.40 5.89
CA SER A 182 -10.30 -15.76 5.52
C SER A 182 -9.30 -16.83 5.92
N LYS A 183 -8.03 -16.46 6.14
CA LYS A 183 -6.89 -17.38 6.27
C LYS A 183 -6.70 -18.26 5.03
N GLU A 184 -7.18 -17.80 3.88
CA GLU A 184 -7.04 -18.47 2.58
C GLU A 184 -6.24 -17.59 1.63
N LEU A 185 -5.36 -18.19 0.82
CA LEU A 185 -4.65 -17.47 -0.23
C LEU A 185 -5.62 -16.92 -1.29
N PRO A 186 -5.24 -15.85 -2.01
CA PRO A 186 -6.02 -15.38 -3.15
C PRO A 186 -6.22 -16.52 -4.14
N LYS A 187 -7.44 -16.67 -4.66
CA LYS A 187 -7.77 -17.71 -5.66
C LYS A 187 -6.83 -17.69 -6.87
N ALA A 188 -6.27 -16.53 -7.20
CA ALA A 188 -5.28 -16.37 -8.26
C ALA A 188 -4.00 -17.22 -8.07
N PHE A 189 -3.69 -17.67 -6.85
CA PHE A 189 -2.57 -18.59 -6.57
C PHE A 189 -2.96 -20.07 -6.58
N GLY A 190 -4.23 -20.39 -6.88
CA GLY A 190 -4.70 -21.78 -6.97
C GLY A 190 -4.29 -22.49 -8.25
N GLU A 191 -3.99 -21.75 -9.33
CA GLU A 191 -3.60 -22.31 -10.63
C GLU A 191 -2.08 -22.19 -10.85
N ALA A 192 -1.38 -23.32 -10.81
CA ALA A 192 0.08 -23.35 -10.96
C ALA A 192 0.57 -23.43 -12.42
N GLY A 193 -0.32 -23.67 -13.39
CA GLY A 193 0.06 -23.95 -14.78
C GLY A 193 0.81 -22.80 -15.46
N TRP A 194 0.44 -21.54 -15.16
CA TRP A 194 1.20 -20.38 -15.61
C TRP A 194 2.56 -20.28 -14.90
N TYR A 195 2.55 -20.42 -13.57
CA TYR A 195 3.73 -20.34 -12.71
C TYR A 195 4.84 -21.32 -13.15
N GLU A 196 4.50 -22.57 -13.46
CA GLU A 196 5.46 -23.60 -13.88
C GLU A 196 6.28 -23.22 -15.12
N ARG A 197 5.77 -22.28 -15.92
CA ARG A 197 6.40 -21.76 -17.14
C ARG A 197 7.15 -20.47 -16.86
N SER A 198 6.46 -19.53 -16.20
CA SER A 198 6.99 -18.19 -15.95
C SER A 198 8.19 -18.21 -15.00
N VAL A 199 8.23 -19.13 -14.03
CA VAL A 199 9.38 -19.28 -13.13
C VAL A 199 10.65 -19.65 -13.91
N LYS A 200 10.54 -20.54 -14.91
CA LYS A 200 11.67 -20.95 -15.75
C LYS A 200 12.18 -19.80 -16.61
N TRP A 201 11.28 -19.00 -17.17
CA TRP A 201 11.65 -17.79 -17.90
C TRP A 201 12.33 -16.78 -16.99
N TYR A 202 11.81 -16.59 -15.77
CA TYR A 202 12.38 -15.67 -14.79
C TYR A 202 13.79 -16.08 -14.39
N GLU A 203 13.99 -17.35 -14.02
CA GLU A 203 15.30 -17.91 -13.63
C GLU A 203 16.34 -17.75 -14.75
N ALA A 204 15.98 -18.06 -16.00
CA ALA A 204 16.86 -17.83 -17.15
C ALA A 204 17.19 -16.33 -17.32
N ALA A 205 16.20 -15.47 -17.16
CA ALA A 205 16.35 -14.03 -17.30
C ALA A 205 17.20 -13.41 -16.19
N GLN A 206 17.20 -13.97 -14.97
CA GLN A 206 18.06 -13.53 -13.87
C GLN A 206 19.55 -13.69 -14.18
N GLY A 207 19.92 -14.66 -15.02
CA GLY A 207 21.30 -14.81 -15.51
C GLY A 207 21.73 -13.71 -16.48
N LYS A 208 20.81 -12.88 -16.97
CA LYS A 208 21.04 -11.89 -18.04
C LYS A 208 20.69 -10.46 -17.68
N PHE A 209 19.68 -10.28 -16.83
CA PHE A 209 19.12 -8.99 -16.49
C PHE A 209 19.12 -8.76 -14.98
N PRO A 210 19.41 -7.53 -14.51
CA PRO A 210 19.32 -7.19 -13.10
C PRO A 210 17.85 -7.18 -12.62
N ASP A 211 17.66 -7.39 -11.32
CA ASP A 211 16.34 -7.37 -10.67
C ASP A 211 15.55 -6.08 -10.99
N THR A 212 16.24 -4.94 -11.11
CA THR A 212 15.62 -3.64 -11.46
C THR A 212 15.00 -3.60 -12.87
N PHE A 213 15.51 -4.40 -13.80
CA PHE A 213 14.89 -4.57 -15.12
C PHE A 213 13.74 -5.56 -15.06
N LEU A 214 13.92 -6.70 -14.38
CA LEU A 214 12.90 -7.75 -14.23
C LEU A 214 11.67 -7.31 -13.42
N ALA A 215 11.84 -6.32 -12.54
CA ALA A 215 10.76 -5.64 -11.83
C ALA A 215 9.84 -4.84 -12.76
N LYS A 216 10.28 -4.51 -13.98
CA LYS A 216 9.45 -3.88 -15.00
C LYS A 216 8.62 -4.93 -15.73
N LYS A 217 7.43 -4.53 -16.18
CA LYS A 217 6.51 -5.41 -16.90
C LYS A 217 7.00 -5.86 -18.30
N TYR A 218 8.03 -5.23 -18.87
CA TYR A 218 8.38 -5.38 -20.29
C TYR A 218 8.63 -6.83 -20.72
N LEU A 219 9.53 -7.55 -20.03
CA LEU A 219 9.88 -8.92 -20.39
C LEU A 219 8.68 -9.86 -20.25
N ILE A 220 8.02 -9.86 -19.08
CA ILE A 220 6.88 -10.74 -18.86
C ILE A 220 5.71 -10.44 -19.80
N THR A 221 5.41 -9.17 -20.07
CA THR A 221 4.36 -8.80 -21.04
C THR A 221 4.71 -9.28 -22.46
N HIS A 222 5.97 -9.17 -22.87
CA HIS A 222 6.42 -9.68 -24.17
C HIS A 222 6.26 -11.21 -24.26
N LEU A 223 6.79 -11.93 -23.27
CA LEU A 223 6.70 -13.39 -23.20
C LEU A 223 5.25 -13.88 -23.16
N SER A 224 4.39 -13.24 -22.34
CA SER A 224 2.96 -13.58 -22.27
C SER A 224 2.26 -13.39 -23.61
N LYS A 225 2.54 -12.30 -24.33
CA LYS A 225 1.94 -12.05 -25.64
C LYS A 225 2.36 -13.10 -26.67
N LYS A 226 3.62 -13.50 -26.68
CA LYS A 226 4.14 -14.54 -27.58
C LYS A 226 3.57 -15.92 -27.23
N PHE A 227 3.55 -16.26 -25.94
CA PHE A 227 2.98 -17.51 -25.44
C PHE A 227 1.52 -17.69 -25.86
N SER A 228 0.68 -16.66 -25.72
CA SER A 228 -0.74 -16.73 -26.10
C SER A 228 -0.98 -17.00 -27.59
N ASN A 229 0.03 -16.77 -28.44
CA ASN A 229 -0.03 -17.03 -29.88
C ASN A 229 0.75 -18.28 -30.30
N ALA A 230 1.33 -19.03 -29.36
CA ALA A 230 2.14 -20.21 -29.66
C ALA A 230 1.25 -21.43 -29.98
N ALA A 231 1.57 -22.13 -31.07
CA ALA A 231 0.89 -23.37 -31.44
C ALA A 231 1.15 -24.51 -30.44
N ASP A 232 2.37 -24.57 -29.87
CA ASP A 232 2.74 -25.49 -28.80
C ASP A 232 3.29 -24.69 -27.58
N PRO A 233 2.46 -24.49 -26.54
CA PRO A 233 2.84 -23.78 -25.32
C PRO A 233 4.04 -24.38 -24.57
N THR A 234 4.22 -25.70 -24.62
CA THR A 234 5.30 -26.38 -23.90
C THR A 234 6.61 -26.27 -24.65
N ALA A 235 6.60 -26.50 -25.96
CA ALA A 235 7.77 -26.27 -26.80
C ALA A 235 8.22 -24.80 -26.76
N PHE A 236 7.28 -23.86 -26.82
CA PHE A 236 7.56 -22.43 -26.69
C PHE A 236 8.27 -22.10 -25.37
N THR A 237 7.80 -22.69 -24.26
CA THR A 237 8.41 -22.45 -22.94
C THR A 237 9.89 -22.84 -22.94
N VAL A 238 10.23 -24.01 -23.47
CA VAL A 238 11.62 -24.51 -23.55
C VAL A 238 12.46 -23.65 -24.49
N GLN A 239 11.93 -23.34 -25.68
CA GLN A 239 12.61 -22.51 -26.67
C GLN A 239 12.98 -21.14 -26.11
N MET A 240 12.05 -20.48 -25.40
CA MET A 240 12.32 -19.16 -24.81
C MET A 240 13.38 -19.21 -23.72
N VAL A 241 13.40 -20.25 -22.89
CA VAL A 241 14.47 -20.43 -21.88
C VAL A 241 15.84 -20.54 -22.57
N GLU A 242 15.95 -21.32 -23.65
CA GLU A 242 17.20 -21.43 -24.40
C GLU A 242 17.62 -20.11 -25.05
N GLN A 243 16.68 -19.39 -25.68
CA GLN A 243 16.96 -18.11 -26.32
C GLN A 243 17.44 -17.06 -25.31
N ILE A 244 16.76 -16.93 -24.17
CA ILE A 244 17.18 -16.03 -23.10
C ILE A 244 18.60 -16.38 -22.62
N ASN A 245 18.89 -17.66 -22.40
CA ASN A 245 20.22 -18.11 -21.97
C ASN A 245 21.32 -17.86 -23.02
N ARG A 246 20.97 -17.82 -24.32
CA ARG A 246 21.91 -17.52 -25.41
C ARG A 246 22.16 -16.04 -25.64
N LEU A 247 21.38 -15.13 -25.03
CA LEU A 247 21.62 -13.69 -25.16
C LEU A 247 23.06 -13.35 -24.74
N THR A 248 23.76 -12.62 -25.61
CA THR A 248 25.06 -12.03 -25.27
C THR A 248 24.89 -10.85 -24.32
N ALA A 249 25.99 -10.41 -23.70
CA ALA A 249 25.97 -9.24 -22.83
C ALA A 249 25.53 -7.97 -23.59
N GLU A 250 25.95 -7.84 -24.86
CA GLU A 250 25.61 -6.73 -25.74
C GLU A 250 24.12 -6.73 -26.07
N GLN A 251 23.55 -7.89 -26.41
CA GLN A 251 22.12 -8.02 -26.68
C GLN A 251 21.27 -7.69 -25.44
N ALA A 252 21.67 -8.20 -24.27
CA ALA A 252 21.00 -7.86 -23.01
C ALA A 252 21.08 -6.35 -22.72
N GLN A 253 22.22 -5.72 -23.01
CA GLN A 253 22.40 -4.27 -22.85
C GLN A 253 21.54 -3.47 -23.85
N GLU A 254 21.43 -3.88 -25.11
CA GLU A 254 20.52 -3.29 -26.10
C GLU A 254 19.08 -3.29 -25.60
N ILE A 255 18.63 -4.41 -25.02
CA ILE A 255 17.28 -4.55 -24.45
C ILE A 255 17.08 -3.62 -23.25
N MET A 256 18.05 -3.54 -22.33
CA MET A 256 17.92 -2.71 -21.12
C MET A 256 18.01 -1.20 -21.39
N LYS A 257 18.79 -0.82 -22.40
CA LYS A 257 19.11 0.56 -22.75
C LYS A 257 18.93 0.75 -24.27
N PRO A 258 17.70 0.63 -24.79
CA PRO A 258 17.45 0.76 -26.22
C PRO A 258 17.70 2.20 -26.66
N GLN A 259 18.18 2.37 -27.89
CA GLN A 259 18.27 3.68 -28.52
C GLN A 259 16.87 4.20 -28.84
N THR A 260 16.57 5.44 -28.47
CA THR A 260 15.30 6.10 -28.77
C THR A 260 15.52 7.15 -29.85
N GLY A 261 14.85 7.00 -31.00
CA GLY A 261 14.78 8.05 -32.03
C GLY A 261 13.70 9.08 -31.74
N GLU A 262 13.56 10.10 -32.60
CA GLU A 262 12.49 11.09 -32.49
C GLU A 262 11.11 10.42 -32.51
N GLY A 263 10.28 10.71 -31.49
CA GLY A 263 8.92 10.18 -31.37
C GLY A 263 8.79 8.77 -30.79
N LEU A 264 9.88 8.03 -30.57
CA LEU A 264 9.82 6.67 -30.02
C LEU A 264 9.94 6.69 -28.48
N SER A 265 8.93 6.17 -27.78
CA SER A 265 9.02 6.02 -26.32
C SER A 265 10.04 4.93 -25.96
N ARG A 266 10.68 5.09 -24.80
CA ARG A 266 11.62 4.08 -24.27
C ARG A 266 10.95 2.72 -24.04
N GLU A 267 9.66 2.71 -23.68
CA GLU A 267 8.87 1.48 -23.54
C GLU A 267 8.75 0.76 -24.89
N GLN A 268 8.36 1.48 -25.95
CA GLN A 268 8.26 0.89 -27.29
C GLN A 268 9.62 0.37 -27.78
N ALA A 269 10.67 1.19 -27.63
CA ALA A 269 12.03 0.80 -28.01
C ALA A 269 12.51 -0.48 -27.28
N THR A 270 12.09 -0.67 -26.03
CA THR A 270 12.41 -1.89 -25.26
C THR A 270 11.69 -3.10 -25.85
N TYR A 271 10.42 -2.96 -26.21
CA TYR A 271 9.67 -4.05 -26.86
C TYR A 271 10.24 -4.39 -28.23
N ASP A 272 10.69 -3.41 -29.01
CA ASP A 272 11.30 -3.64 -30.31
C ASP A 272 12.62 -4.43 -30.17
N MET A 273 13.43 -4.12 -29.16
CA MET A 273 14.66 -4.89 -28.88
C MET A 273 14.36 -6.29 -28.33
N LEU A 274 13.30 -6.45 -27.53
CA LEU A 274 12.83 -7.77 -27.11
C LEU A 274 12.39 -8.60 -28.32
N GLU A 275 11.59 -8.03 -29.23
CA GLU A 275 11.17 -8.70 -30.46
C GLU A 275 12.36 -9.05 -31.38
N LYS A 276 13.34 -8.15 -31.51
CA LYS A 276 14.55 -8.39 -32.32
C LYS A 276 15.35 -9.61 -31.84
N HIS A 277 15.48 -9.78 -30.53
CA HIS A 277 16.40 -10.78 -29.95
C HIS A 277 15.70 -12.02 -29.39
N LEU A 278 14.40 -11.95 -29.11
CA LEU A 278 13.58 -12.99 -28.47
C LEU A 278 12.25 -13.25 -29.20
N GLY A 279 12.05 -12.65 -30.38
CA GLY A 279 10.83 -12.77 -31.18
C GLY A 279 10.75 -13.99 -32.09
#